data_AF-A0A971LNR1-F1
#
_entry.id   AF-A0A971LNR1-F1
#
_cell.length_a   1.000
_cell.length_b   1.000
_cell.length_c   1.000
_cell.angle_alpha   90.00
_cell.angle_beta   90.00
_cell.angle_gamma   90.00
#
_symmetry.space_group_name_H-M   'P 1'
#
loop_
_entity.id
_entity.type
_entity.pdbx_description
1 polymer ?
#
loop_
_entity_poly.entity_id
_entity_poly.type
_entity_poly.pdbx_seq_one_letter_code
_entity_poly.pdbx_strand_id
1 'polypeptide(L)'
;MTSKDLVIRFVTSSRGFFVIEQIMEGTGLSRRVIKRVLNELVAENCVCQISKRDPIYSLDYEHTARISTIHCTDWAYSIEDCEKLMWALDGRYIRSIRALAAKIGRSRQWVFKYLEALISVDAIGIRKAGYYVTCYENMYKVGTVITKGIIKQKRLECGVKYTPNRKKKTKSKNHR
;
A
#
# COMPACT_ATOMS: atom_id res chain seq x y z
N MET A 1 27.53 2.75 -2.36
CA MET A 1 26.35 3.48 -1.84
C MET A 1 26.53 4.93 -2.23
N THR A 2 25.61 5.51 -3.01
CA THR A 2 25.72 6.90 -3.47
C THR A 2 25.12 7.87 -2.45
N SER A 3 25.47 9.15 -2.55
CA SER A 3 24.87 10.21 -1.72
C SER A 3 23.35 10.29 -1.89
N LYS A 4 22.84 10.01 -3.10
CA LYS A 4 21.40 9.93 -3.41
C LYS A 4 20.74 8.78 -2.64
N ASP A 5 21.35 7.60 -2.61
CA ASP A 5 20.82 6.43 -1.90
C ASP A 5 20.69 6.67 -0.38
N LEU A 6 21.68 7.35 0.22
CA LEU A 6 21.65 7.67 1.65
C LEU A 6 20.50 8.62 2.00
N VAL A 7 20.29 9.65 1.18
CA VAL A 7 19.18 10.60 1.36
C VAL A 7 17.85 9.90 1.13
N ILE A 8 17.71 9.09 0.08
CA ILE A 8 16.47 8.32 -0.18
C ILE A 8 16.16 7.42 1.01
N ARG A 9 17.15 6.70 1.55
CA ARG A 9 16.97 5.83 2.72
C ARG A 9 16.53 6.60 3.97
N PHE A 10 17.12 7.76 4.22
CA PHE A 10 16.70 8.63 5.32
C PHE A 10 15.26 9.10 5.14
N VAL A 11 14.94 9.64 3.96
CA VAL A 11 13.63 10.19 3.61
C VAL A 11 12.56 9.11 3.74
N THR A 12 12.78 7.93 3.15
CA THR A 12 11.86 6.77 3.26
C THR A 12 11.69 6.23 4.68
N SER A 13 12.71 6.33 5.53
CA SER A 13 12.60 5.94 6.93
C SER A 13 11.88 6.98 7.80
N SER A 14 11.84 8.23 7.36
CA SER A 14 11.24 9.34 8.09
C SER A 14 9.72 9.26 8.00
N ARG A 15 9.04 9.17 9.15
CA ARG A 15 7.57 9.00 9.22
C ARG A 15 6.78 10.32 9.15
N GLY A 16 7.33 11.36 8.54
CA GLY A 16 6.68 12.67 8.49
C GLY A 16 7.55 13.75 7.84
N PHE A 17 7.36 14.99 8.28
CA PHE A 17 8.13 16.13 7.81
C PHE A 17 9.58 16.05 8.25
N PHE A 18 10.49 16.46 7.38
CA PHE A 18 11.91 16.51 7.67
C PHE A 18 12.55 17.78 7.15
N VAL A 19 13.66 18.16 7.79
CA VAL A 19 14.46 19.33 7.46
C VAL A 19 15.86 18.89 7.05
N ILE A 20 16.58 19.75 6.33
CA ILE A 20 17.92 19.42 5.78
C ILE A 20 18.89 19.05 6.91
N GLU A 21 18.74 19.69 8.06
CA GLU A 21 19.56 19.52 9.26
C GLU A 21 19.46 18.09 9.80
N GLN A 22 18.25 17.51 9.79
CA GLN A 22 18.03 16.13 10.21
C GLN A 22 18.63 15.13 9.22
N ILE A 23 18.58 15.43 7.92
CA ILE A 23 19.24 14.62 6.89
C ILE A 23 20.77 14.70 7.07
N MET A 24 21.31 15.87 7.38
CA MET A 24 22.75 16.04 7.65
C MET A 24 23.19 15.19 8.84
N GLU A 25 22.44 15.22 9.94
CA GLU A 25 22.73 14.44 11.14
C GLU A 25 22.62 12.92 10.87
N GLY A 26 21.61 12.50 10.10
CA GLY A 26 21.38 11.08 9.79
C GLY A 26 22.30 10.49 8.70
N THR A 27 22.89 11.31 7.83
CA THR A 27 23.69 10.83 6.68
C THR A 27 25.16 11.28 6.70
N GLY A 28 25.51 12.27 7.52
CA GLY A 28 26.85 12.88 7.55
C GLY A 28 27.20 13.69 6.29
N LEU A 29 26.23 13.95 5.40
CA LEU A 29 26.45 14.65 4.15
C LEU A 29 26.41 16.18 4.33
N SER A 30 27.13 16.90 3.46
CA SER A 30 27.10 18.35 3.47
C SER A 30 25.77 18.91 2.97
N ARG A 31 25.35 20.06 3.53
CA ARG A 31 24.13 20.79 3.13
C ARG A 31 24.02 21.01 1.61
N ARG A 32 25.14 21.28 0.94
CA ARG A 32 25.18 21.52 -0.52
C ARG A 32 24.81 20.27 -1.32
N VAL A 33 25.33 19.11 -0.91
CA VAL A 33 25.04 17.82 -1.55
C VAL A 33 23.58 17.45 -1.32
N ILE A 34 23.09 17.58 -0.08
CA ILE A 34 21.70 17.27 0.26
C ILE A 34 20.73 18.18 -0.50
N LYS A 35 20.98 19.49 -0.59
CA LYS A 35 20.12 20.40 -1.37
C LYS A 35 20.04 20.01 -2.83
N ARG A 36 21.17 19.61 -3.45
CA ARG A 36 21.18 19.17 -4.85
C ARG A 36 20.33 17.92 -5.03
N VAL A 37 20.54 16.91 -4.19
CA VAL A 37 19.75 15.66 -4.22
C VAL A 37 18.28 15.92 -3.95
N LEU A 38 17.93 16.78 -2.98
CA LEU A 38 16.54 17.15 -2.72
C LEU A 38 15.90 17.86 -3.91
N ASN A 39 16.60 18.75 -4.60
CA ASN A 39 16.07 19.41 -5.79
C ASN A 39 15.81 18.40 -6.92
N GLU A 40 16.70 17.42 -7.10
CA GLU A 40 16.48 16.30 -8.04
C GLU A 40 15.26 15.48 -7.63
N LEU A 41 15.14 15.13 -6.34
CA LEU A 41 14.00 14.39 -5.80
C LEU A 41 12.69 15.18 -5.91
N VAL A 42 12.71 16.51 -5.77
CA VAL A 42 11.54 17.36 -6.00
C VAL A 42 11.16 17.36 -7.48
N ALA A 43 12.13 17.45 -8.39
CA ALA A 43 11.88 17.38 -9.83
C ALA A 43 11.35 16.01 -10.29
N GLU A 44 11.77 14.94 -9.61
CA GLU A 44 11.31 13.56 -9.83
C GLU A 44 9.96 13.26 -9.13
N ASN A 45 9.32 14.26 -8.49
CA ASN A 45 8.12 14.12 -7.66
C ASN A 45 8.27 13.06 -6.56
N CYS A 46 9.46 12.94 -5.97
CA CYS A 46 9.75 12.05 -4.86
C CYS A 46 9.43 12.67 -3.50
N VAL A 47 9.65 13.98 -3.42
CA VAL A 47 9.61 14.78 -2.20
C VAL A 47 8.95 16.11 -2.53
N CYS A 48 8.05 16.58 -1.67
CA CYS A 48 7.42 17.88 -1.78
C CYS A 48 8.03 18.86 -0.77
N GLN A 49 8.32 20.08 -1.20
CA GLN A 49 8.64 21.17 -0.27
C GLN A 49 7.34 21.88 0.15
N ILE A 50 7.06 21.88 1.45
CA ILE A 50 5.78 22.38 2.00
C ILE A 50 5.84 23.88 2.28
N SER A 51 6.98 24.37 2.74
CA SER A 51 7.15 25.78 3.10
C SER A 51 8.31 26.40 2.31
N LYS A 52 8.04 27.61 1.79
CA LYS A 52 9.02 28.44 1.07
C LYS A 52 9.92 29.25 2.01
N ARG A 53 9.49 29.50 3.25
CA ARG A 53 10.22 30.30 4.25
C ARG A 53 11.19 29.45 5.04
N ASP A 54 10.67 28.35 5.58
CA ASP A 54 11.45 27.32 6.27
C ASP A 54 11.41 26.08 5.37
N PRO A 55 12.54 25.64 4.77
CA PRO A 55 12.55 24.53 3.82
C PRO A 55 12.26 23.21 4.54
N ILE A 56 10.98 22.97 4.78
CA ILE A 56 10.40 21.75 5.33
C ILE A 56 9.97 20.89 4.15
N TYR A 57 10.42 19.64 4.16
CA TYR A 57 10.16 18.67 3.13
C TYR A 57 9.28 17.55 3.68
N SER A 58 8.48 16.95 2.80
CA SER A 58 7.75 15.72 3.04
C SER A 58 7.98 14.79 1.88
N LEU A 59 7.93 13.49 2.12
CA LEU A 59 7.75 12.54 1.02
C LEU A 59 6.48 12.89 0.25
N ASP A 60 6.55 12.76 -1.08
CA ASP A 60 5.34 12.81 -1.89
C ASP A 60 4.55 11.50 -1.68
N TYR A 61 3.25 11.63 -1.49
CA TYR A 61 2.34 10.51 -1.31
C TYR A 61 2.27 9.65 -2.58
N GLU A 62 2.37 10.25 -3.76
CA GLU A 62 2.43 9.51 -5.03
C GLU A 62 3.74 8.73 -5.19
N HIS A 63 4.85 9.25 -4.68
CA HIS A 63 6.12 8.54 -4.72
C HIS A 63 6.18 7.39 -3.71
N THR A 64 5.57 7.58 -2.54
CA THR A 64 5.41 6.49 -1.55
C THR A 64 4.61 5.33 -2.18
N ALA A 65 3.57 5.65 -2.96
CA ALA A 65 2.81 4.70 -3.79
C ALA A 65 3.68 3.96 -4.81
N ARG A 66 4.54 4.71 -5.52
CA ARG A 66 5.43 4.16 -6.57
C ARG A 66 6.52 3.30 -5.96
N ILE A 67 7.13 3.70 -4.86
CA ILE A 67 8.16 2.90 -4.16
C ILE A 67 7.54 1.64 -3.57
N SER A 68 6.36 1.72 -2.94
CA SER A 68 5.69 0.55 -2.39
C SER A 68 5.29 -0.46 -3.48
N THR A 69 5.07 -0.01 -4.71
CA THR A 69 4.83 -0.89 -5.86
C THR A 69 6.08 -1.48 -6.49
N ILE A 70 7.24 -0.84 -6.37
CA ILE A 70 8.53 -1.41 -6.85
C ILE A 70 8.88 -2.71 -6.11
N HIS A 71 8.45 -2.88 -4.86
CA HIS A 71 8.69 -4.10 -4.08
C HIS A 71 7.68 -5.24 -4.35
N CYS A 72 6.64 -5.00 -5.14
CA CYS A 72 5.67 -6.02 -5.55
C CYS A 72 5.92 -6.46 -6.99
N THR A 73 6.67 -7.55 -7.17
CA THR A 73 7.29 -7.98 -8.43
C THR A 73 6.35 -8.16 -9.62
N ASP A 74 5.04 -8.37 -9.41
CA ASP A 74 4.09 -8.67 -10.50
C ASP A 74 2.79 -7.81 -10.50
N TRP A 75 2.66 -6.82 -9.59
CA TRP A 75 1.42 -6.05 -9.48
C TRP A 75 1.63 -4.63 -8.97
N ALA A 76 1.23 -3.65 -9.79
CA ALA A 76 1.21 -2.25 -9.40
C ALA A 76 -0.13 -1.89 -8.73
N TYR A 77 -0.09 -1.64 -7.42
CA TYR A 77 -1.19 -1.05 -6.65
C TYR A 77 -1.24 0.47 -6.85
N SER A 78 -2.41 0.98 -7.24
CA SER A 78 -2.70 2.41 -7.27
C SER A 78 -3.32 2.85 -5.95
N ILE A 79 -2.87 3.99 -5.41
CA ILE A 79 -3.49 4.60 -4.22
C ILE A 79 -4.95 4.98 -4.51
N GLU A 80 -5.23 5.59 -5.66
CA GLU A 80 -6.58 6.02 -6.03
C GLU A 80 -7.57 4.85 -6.03
N ASP A 81 -7.10 3.70 -6.52
CA ASP A 81 -7.88 2.46 -6.52
C ASP A 81 -8.06 1.89 -5.10
N CYS A 82 -7.07 2.06 -4.21
CA CYS A 82 -7.21 1.68 -2.80
C CYS A 82 -8.23 2.57 -2.08
N GLU A 83 -8.19 3.88 -2.32
CA GLU A 83 -9.10 4.86 -1.72
C GLU A 83 -10.54 4.58 -2.14
N LYS A 84 -10.77 4.35 -3.45
CA LYS A 84 -12.08 3.91 -3.98
C LYS A 84 -12.59 2.65 -3.28
N LEU A 85 -11.70 1.68 -3.02
CA LEU A 85 -12.08 0.45 -2.33
C LEU A 85 -12.41 0.69 -0.85
N MET A 86 -11.66 1.55 -0.17
CA MET A 86 -11.91 1.90 1.24
C MET A 86 -13.20 2.70 1.41
N TRP A 87 -13.47 3.69 0.56
CA TRP A 87 -14.77 4.39 0.52
C TRP A 87 -15.94 3.48 0.17
N ALA A 88 -15.72 2.47 -0.67
CA ALA A 88 -16.76 1.48 -0.95
C ALA A 88 -17.12 0.63 0.28
N LEU A 89 -16.20 0.49 1.23
CA LEU A 89 -16.42 -0.21 2.50
C LEU A 89 -16.95 0.70 3.61
N ASP A 90 -16.66 2.01 3.54
CA ASP A 90 -17.07 2.95 4.57
C ASP A 90 -18.60 3.01 4.73
N GLY A 91 -19.06 2.90 5.97
CA GLY A 91 -20.49 2.86 6.33
C GLY A 91 -21.31 1.66 5.83
N ARG A 92 -20.72 0.62 5.21
CA ARG A 92 -21.49 -0.54 4.70
C ARG A 92 -20.98 -1.90 5.15
N TYR A 93 -21.91 -2.81 5.44
CA TYR A 93 -21.61 -4.20 5.81
C TYR A 93 -21.40 -5.09 4.58
N ILE A 94 -20.21 -5.01 3.97
CA ILE A 94 -19.85 -5.87 2.83
C ILE A 94 -19.11 -7.12 3.32
N ARG A 95 -19.72 -8.29 3.14
CA ARG A 95 -19.16 -9.59 3.60
C ARG A 95 -18.47 -10.39 2.51
N SER A 96 -18.71 -10.07 1.25
CA SER A 96 -18.24 -10.88 0.12
C SER A 96 -17.44 -10.06 -0.89
N ILE A 97 -16.33 -10.64 -1.34
CA ILE A 97 -15.50 -10.10 -2.43
C ILE A 97 -16.34 -9.91 -3.69
N ARG A 98 -17.33 -10.80 -3.94
CA ARG A 98 -18.24 -10.69 -5.09
C ARG A 98 -19.10 -9.42 -5.02
N ALA A 99 -19.65 -9.09 -3.85
CA ALA A 99 -20.43 -7.87 -3.68
C ALA A 99 -19.56 -6.62 -3.82
N LEU A 100 -18.33 -6.66 -3.28
CA LEU A 100 -17.38 -5.55 -3.40
C LEU A 100 -16.96 -5.31 -4.87
N ALA A 101 -16.68 -6.39 -5.60
CA ALA A 101 -16.34 -6.35 -7.03
C ALA A 101 -17.48 -5.75 -7.88
N ALA A 102 -18.73 -6.15 -7.62
CA ALA A 102 -19.90 -5.59 -8.31
C ALA A 102 -20.08 -4.09 -8.02
N LYS A 103 -19.80 -3.64 -6.79
CA LYS A 103 -19.94 -2.25 -6.39
C LYS A 103 -18.88 -1.33 -7.02
N ILE A 104 -17.63 -1.79 -7.07
CA ILE A 104 -16.50 -1.01 -7.62
C ILE A 104 -16.44 -1.13 -9.16
N GLY A 105 -17.13 -2.11 -9.76
CA GLY A 105 -17.07 -2.36 -11.19
C GLY A 105 -15.75 -3.01 -11.64
N ARG A 106 -15.10 -3.76 -10.75
CA ARG A 106 -13.80 -4.42 -11.00
C ARG A 106 -13.92 -5.94 -10.92
N SER A 107 -12.89 -6.65 -11.40
CA SER A 107 -12.88 -8.11 -11.37
C SER A 107 -12.70 -8.64 -9.93
N ARG A 108 -13.17 -9.87 -9.68
CA ARG A 108 -13.04 -10.50 -8.34
C ARG A 108 -11.58 -10.72 -7.94
N GLN A 109 -10.73 -11.04 -8.91
CA GLN A 109 -9.29 -11.23 -8.70
C GLN A 109 -8.61 -9.91 -8.35
N TRP A 110 -9.01 -8.83 -9.02
CA TRP A 110 -8.53 -7.49 -8.72
C TRP A 110 -8.86 -7.10 -7.27
N VAL A 111 -10.12 -7.26 -6.86
CA VAL A 111 -10.54 -6.96 -5.48
C VAL A 111 -9.82 -7.84 -4.48
N PHE A 112 -9.63 -9.13 -4.79
CA PHE A 112 -8.90 -10.04 -3.92
C PHE A 112 -7.46 -9.55 -3.65
N LYS A 113 -6.71 -9.18 -4.69
CA LYS A 113 -5.33 -8.70 -4.56
C LYS A 113 -5.23 -7.41 -3.73
N TYR A 114 -6.05 -6.41 -4.07
CA TYR A 114 -6.07 -5.14 -3.35
C TYR A 114 -6.44 -5.31 -1.88
N LEU A 115 -7.42 -6.16 -1.61
CA LEU A 115 -7.89 -6.41 -0.27
C LEU A 115 -6.87 -7.22 0.55
N GLU A 116 -6.15 -8.15 -0.07
CA GLU A 116 -5.03 -8.87 0.56
C GLU A 116 -3.89 -7.92 0.93
N ALA A 117 -3.52 -7.01 0.04
CA ALA A 117 -2.47 -6.02 0.31
C ALA A 117 -2.89 -5.01 1.39
N LEU A 118 -4.13 -4.51 1.36
CA LEU A 118 -4.65 -3.57 2.36
C LEU A 118 -4.79 -4.19 3.75
N ILE A 119 -5.15 -5.47 3.85
CA ILE A 119 -5.16 -6.18 5.14
C ILE A 119 -3.75 -6.44 5.63
N SER A 120 -2.79 -6.68 4.73
CA SER A 120 -1.38 -6.93 5.10
C SER A 120 -0.71 -5.73 5.76
N VAL A 121 -1.23 -4.52 5.53
CA VAL A 121 -0.72 -3.27 6.12
C VAL A 121 -1.65 -2.71 7.19
N ASP A 122 -2.64 -3.50 7.64
CA ASP A 122 -3.65 -3.10 8.63
C ASP A 122 -4.44 -1.83 8.25
N ALA A 123 -4.63 -1.57 6.95
CA ALA A 123 -5.54 -0.52 6.47
C ALA A 123 -7.01 -0.99 6.52
N ILE A 124 -7.23 -2.27 6.23
CA ILE A 124 -8.54 -2.93 6.26
C ILE A 124 -8.50 -4.09 7.25
N GLY A 125 -9.56 -4.22 8.05
CA GLY A 125 -9.81 -5.33 8.94
C GLY A 125 -10.91 -6.26 8.44
N ILE A 126 -10.95 -7.46 9.04
CA ILE A 126 -12.04 -8.43 8.86
C ILE A 126 -12.68 -8.66 10.23
N ARG A 127 -14.02 -8.68 10.27
CA ARG A 127 -14.82 -9.09 11.43
C ARG A 127 -15.97 -9.99 10.97
N LYS A 128 -16.69 -10.61 11.91
CA LYS A 128 -17.88 -11.43 11.59
C LYS A 128 -18.90 -10.72 10.69
N ALA A 129 -19.05 -9.41 10.87
CA ALA A 129 -19.98 -8.59 10.09
C ALA A 129 -19.52 -8.27 8.67
N GLY A 130 -18.24 -8.47 8.32
CA GLY A 130 -17.66 -8.18 7.01
C GLY A 130 -16.30 -7.50 7.08
N TYR A 131 -15.91 -6.86 5.97
CA TYR A 131 -14.73 -6.01 5.90
C TYR A 131 -15.01 -4.64 6.51
N TYR A 132 -14.01 -4.00 7.09
CA TYR A 132 -14.12 -2.65 7.64
C TYR A 132 -12.79 -1.90 7.47
N VAL A 133 -12.85 -0.58 7.40
CA VAL A 133 -11.66 0.28 7.38
C VAL A 133 -11.13 0.43 8.80
N THR A 134 -9.83 0.18 8.99
CA THR A 134 -9.15 0.37 10.28
C THR A 134 -8.46 1.72 10.33
N CYS A 135 -7.65 2.03 9.31
CA CYS A 135 -6.88 3.27 9.24
C CYS A 135 -6.63 3.65 7.78
N TYR A 136 -7.00 4.88 7.39
CA TYR A 136 -6.78 5.41 6.04
C TYR A 136 -5.29 5.66 5.75
N GLU A 137 -4.51 6.09 6.74
CA GLU A 137 -3.07 6.37 6.56
C GLU A 137 -2.25 5.12 6.19
N ASN A 138 -2.68 3.95 6.63
CA ASN A 138 -2.00 2.70 6.31
C ASN A 138 -2.16 2.29 4.83
N MET A 139 -3.10 2.88 4.10
CA MET A 139 -3.25 2.70 2.65
C MET A 139 -1.96 3.03 1.89
N TYR A 140 -1.20 4.03 2.33
CA TYR A 140 0.03 4.46 1.67
C TYR A 140 1.15 3.41 1.74
N LYS A 141 1.01 2.40 2.61
CA LYS A 141 1.98 1.30 2.75
C LYS A 141 1.65 0.11 1.84
N VAL A 142 0.54 0.14 1.11
CA VAL A 142 0.10 -0.97 0.25
C VAL A 142 1.19 -1.36 -0.74
N GLY A 143 1.48 -2.66 -0.83
CA GLY A 143 2.52 -3.21 -1.70
C GLY A 143 3.89 -3.41 -1.02
N THR A 144 4.14 -2.75 0.13
CA THR A 144 5.40 -2.94 0.88
C THR A 144 5.53 -4.35 1.48
N VAL A 145 4.44 -4.86 2.05
CA VAL A 145 4.34 -6.19 2.65
C VAL A 145 3.03 -6.82 2.20
N ILE A 146 3.10 -8.00 1.59
CA ILE A 146 1.93 -8.76 1.16
C ILE A 146 1.99 -10.15 1.79
N THR A 147 1.12 -10.37 2.77
CA THR A 147 1.00 -11.66 3.44
C THR A 147 -0.02 -12.52 2.69
N LYS A 148 0.48 -13.44 1.88
CA LYS A 148 -0.38 -14.36 1.10
C LYS A 148 -1.26 -15.19 2.04
N GLY A 149 -2.56 -15.20 1.78
CA GLY A 149 -3.54 -15.94 2.57
C GLY A 149 -4.00 -15.24 3.85
N ILE A 150 -3.62 -13.99 4.09
CA ILE A 150 -4.02 -13.25 5.30
C ILE A 150 -5.54 -13.11 5.44
N ILE A 151 -6.27 -12.97 4.32
CA ILE A 151 -7.74 -12.95 4.31
C ILE A 151 -8.30 -14.22 4.94
N LYS A 152 -7.69 -15.38 4.64
CA LYS A 152 -8.11 -16.67 5.18
C LYS A 152 -7.81 -16.74 6.68
N GLN A 153 -6.62 -16.34 7.09
CA GLN A 153 -6.19 -16.33 8.49
C GLN A 153 -7.12 -15.45 9.34
N LYS A 154 -7.31 -14.18 8.95
CA LYS A 154 -8.17 -13.22 9.66
C LYS A 154 -9.64 -13.68 9.74
N ARG A 155 -10.16 -14.36 8.71
CA ARG A 155 -11.50 -14.95 8.74
C ARG A 155 -11.62 -16.07 9.78
N LEU A 156 -10.58 -16.92 9.91
CA LEU A 156 -10.52 -17.98 10.90
C LEU A 156 -10.43 -17.40 12.32
N GLU A 157 -9.57 -16.40 12.54
CA GLU A 157 -9.45 -15.67 13.81
C GLU A 157 -10.80 -15.07 14.25
N CYS A 158 -11.58 -14.55 13.30
CA CYS A 158 -12.91 -13.99 13.57
C CYS A 158 -14.02 -15.06 13.76
N GLY A 159 -13.70 -16.35 13.68
CA GLY A 159 -14.68 -17.43 13.79
C GLY A 159 -15.65 -17.52 12.61
N VAL A 160 -15.29 -17.00 11.43
CA VAL A 160 -16.09 -17.15 10.21
C VAL A 160 -15.88 -18.56 9.65
N LYS A 161 -16.93 -19.39 9.66
CA LYS A 161 -16.88 -20.77 9.16
C LYS A 161 -16.38 -20.78 7.70
N TYR A 162 -15.25 -21.46 7.48
CA TYR A 162 -14.69 -21.67 6.16
C TYR A 162 -15.43 -22.79 5.44
N THR A 163 -16.05 -22.51 4.30
CA THR A 163 -16.50 -23.54 3.35
C THR A 163 -15.33 -23.87 2.42
N PRO A 164 -14.82 -25.12 2.40
CA PRO A 164 -13.75 -25.50 1.50
C PRO A 164 -14.18 -25.34 0.05
N ASN A 165 -13.28 -24.82 -0.79
CA ASN A 165 -13.45 -24.88 -2.24
C ASN A 165 -13.52 -26.37 -2.64
N ARG A 166 -14.71 -26.81 -3.04
CA ARG A 166 -14.91 -28.14 -3.63
C ARG A 166 -14.02 -28.21 -4.87
N LYS A 167 -12.97 -29.05 -4.85
CA LYS A 167 -12.14 -29.31 -6.04
C LYS A 167 -13.10 -29.72 -7.17
N LYS A 168 -13.16 -28.95 -8.26
CA LYS A 168 -13.87 -29.40 -9.47
C LYS A 168 -13.16 -30.67 -9.93
N LYS A 169 -13.86 -31.82 -9.89
CA LYS A 169 -13.40 -33.05 -10.54
C LYS A 169 -13.16 -32.70 -12.01
N THR A 170 -11.91 -32.75 -12.45
CA THR A 170 -11.56 -32.72 -13.88
C THR A 170 -12.28 -33.89 -14.54
N LYS A 171 -13.27 -33.60 -15.39
CA LYS A 171 -13.85 -34.62 -16.27
C LYS A 171 -12.71 -35.08 -17.18
N SER A 172 -12.26 -36.33 -17.06
CA SER A 172 -11.42 -36.96 -18.06
C SER A 172 -12.21 -36.96 -19.37
N LYS A 173 -11.69 -36.27 -20.39
CA LYS A 173 -12.19 -36.43 -21.75
C LYS A 173 -11.73 -37.82 -22.21
N ASN A 174 -12.64 -38.78 -22.22
CA ASN A 174 -12.43 -40.02 -22.94
C ASN A 174 -12.49 -39.66 -24.44
N HIS A 175 -11.34 -39.69 -25.12
CA HIS A 175 -11.31 -39.75 -26.57
C HIS A 175 -11.63 -41.19 -26.97
N ARG A 176 -12.67 -41.32 -27.79
CA ARG A 176 -13.09 -42.56 -28.44
C ARG A 176 -12.70 -42.47 -29.91
#